data_AF-A0A3A4PWW1-F1
#
_entry.id   AF-A0A3A4PWW1-F1
#
_cell.length_a   1.000
_cell.length_b   1.000
_cell.length_c   1.000
_cell.angle_alpha   90.00
_cell.angle_beta   90.00
_cell.angle_gamma   90.00
#
_symmetry.space_group_name_H-M   'P 1'
#
loop_
_entity.id
_entity.type
_entity.pdbx_description
1 polymer ?
#
loop_
_entity_poly.entity_id
_entity_poly.type
_entity_poly.pdbx_seq_one_letter_code
_entity_poly.pdbx_strand_id
1 'polypeptide(L)'
;MSRPLLFKTPKALQAKIDEYFAVCDAGEKVTELSKRGDLVTYIKPVPYTIEGLALHLQCDPQTIRNYRKKEGYFGIISHARVKIFNSWVKQGLTGSFNPKIVALCLAANAEGYNVRQEVDHKVSSVEEILSRLTGPGHQAQLEHQADDVTDGEVIE
;
A
#
# COMPACT_ATOMS: atom_id res chain seq x y z
N MET A 1 20.58 24.48 4.88
CA MET A 1 19.95 25.52 5.74
C MET A 1 18.77 24.89 6.47
N SER A 2 18.69 25.01 7.80
CA SER A 2 17.64 24.37 8.60
C SER A 2 16.36 25.21 8.52
N ARG A 3 15.24 24.61 8.05
CA ARG A 3 13.94 25.28 8.00
C ARG A 3 13.49 25.66 9.42
N PRO A 4 12.98 26.89 9.65
CA PRO A 4 12.48 27.30 10.95
C PRO A 4 11.43 26.35 11.50
N LEU A 5 11.40 26.19 12.83
CA LEU A 5 10.37 25.43 13.51
C LEU A 5 9.01 26.09 13.36
N LEU A 6 8.04 25.34 12.82
CA LEU A 6 6.65 25.77 12.72
C LEU A 6 6.01 25.95 14.11
N PHE A 7 6.35 25.05 15.04
CA PHE A 7 5.89 25.09 16.42
C PHE A 7 7.08 25.33 17.35
N LYS A 8 7.00 26.41 18.13
CA LYS A 8 8.06 26.81 19.07
C LYS A 8 7.99 26.04 20.39
N THR A 9 6.82 25.52 20.75
CA THR A 9 6.62 24.78 21.99
C THR A 9 5.99 23.40 21.74
N PRO A 10 6.41 22.36 22.48
CA PRO A 10 5.79 21.03 22.41
C PRO A 10 4.29 21.06 22.71
N LYS A 11 3.86 21.89 23.67
CA LYS A 11 2.45 22.03 24.05
C LYS A 11 1.58 22.55 22.91
N ALA A 12 2.08 23.50 22.11
CA ALA A 12 1.33 24.00 20.96
C ALA A 12 1.16 22.93 19.87
N LEU A 13 2.19 22.11 19.65
CA LEU A 13 2.10 20.98 18.72
C LEU A 13 1.08 19.94 19.21
N GLN A 14 1.14 19.57 20.49
CA GLN A 14 0.19 18.62 21.09
C GLN A 14 -1.26 19.09 20.91
N ALA A 15 -1.55 20.35 21.22
CA ALA A 15 -2.90 20.92 21.07
C ALA A 15 -3.42 20.82 19.63
N LYS A 16 -2.57 21.09 18.62
CA LYS A 16 -2.96 20.96 17.21
C LYS A 16 -3.13 19.52 16.75
N ILE A 17 -2.35 18.59 17.29
CA ILE A 17 -2.53 17.16 17.05
C ILE A 17 -3.86 16.69 17.65
N ASP A 18 -4.19 17.14 18.85
CA ASP A 18 -5.45 16.80 19.52
C ASP A 18 -6.66 17.38 18.78
N GLU A 19 -6.54 18.63 18.28
CA GLU A 19 -7.53 19.26 17.40
C GLU A 19 -7.77 18.41 16.14
N TYR A 20 -6.71 17.97 15.47
CA TYR A 20 -6.81 17.08 14.31
C TYR A 20 -7.58 15.80 14.63
N PHE A 21 -7.25 15.13 15.74
CA PHE A 21 -7.94 13.91 16.13
C PHE A 21 -9.41 14.17 16.46
N ALA A 22 -9.74 15.27 17.15
CA ALA A 22 -11.11 15.63 17.45
C ALA A 22 -11.94 15.89 16.18
N VAL A 23 -11.35 16.51 15.16
CA VAL A 23 -12.01 16.71 13.86
C VAL A 23 -12.29 15.36 13.19
N CYS A 24 -11.32 14.44 13.20
CA CYS A 24 -11.54 13.11 12.62
C CYS A 24 -12.57 12.28 13.40
N ASP A 25 -12.59 12.41 14.73
CA ASP A 25 -13.53 11.73 15.62
C ASP A 25 -14.97 12.24 15.46
N ALA A 26 -15.15 13.51 15.09
CA ALA A 26 -16.46 14.07 14.76
C ALA A 26 -17.08 13.40 13.52
N GLY A 27 -16.24 12.85 12.64
CA GLY A 27 -16.67 12.19 11.41
C GLY A 27 -17.24 13.15 10.36
N GLU A 28 -17.60 12.59 9.21
CA GLU A 28 -18.24 13.34 8.12
C GLU A 28 -19.65 12.82 7.89
N LYS A 29 -20.59 13.74 7.64
CA LYS A 29 -21.97 13.38 7.27
C LYS A 29 -21.97 12.92 5.82
N VAL A 30 -22.31 11.66 5.62
CA VAL A 30 -22.43 11.05 4.29
C VAL A 30 -23.90 10.72 4.06
N THR A 31 -24.40 11.14 2.89
CA THR A 31 -25.75 10.81 2.43
C THR A 31 -25.62 9.80 1.30
N GLU A 32 -26.13 8.58 1.52
CA GLU A 32 -26.10 7.51 0.53
C GLU A 32 -27.51 7.05 0.21
N LEU A 33 -27.70 6.60 -1.04
CA LEU A 33 -28.95 5.99 -1.47
C LEU A 33 -29.03 4.56 -0.93
N SER A 34 -30.05 4.31 -0.11
CA SER A 34 -30.35 2.97 0.36
C SER A 34 -30.78 2.06 -0.79
N LYS A 35 -30.66 0.74 -0.60
CA LYS A 35 -31.16 -0.28 -1.54
C LYS A 35 -32.66 -0.15 -1.85
N ARG A 36 -33.40 0.59 -1.03
CA ARG A 36 -34.84 0.86 -1.18
C ARG A 36 -35.16 2.19 -1.89
N GLY A 37 -34.14 2.97 -2.27
CA GLY A 37 -34.30 4.29 -2.90
C GLY A 37 -34.41 5.45 -1.91
N ASP A 38 -34.38 5.19 -0.60
CA ASP A 38 -34.41 6.23 0.44
C ASP A 38 -33.02 6.84 0.64
N LEU A 39 -32.96 8.16 0.84
CA LEU A 39 -31.73 8.84 1.25
C LEU A 39 -31.50 8.62 2.75
N VAL A 40 -30.43 7.92 3.11
CA VAL A 40 -30.02 7.72 4.50
C VAL A 40 -28.78 8.55 4.76
N THR A 41 -28.86 9.42 5.77
CA THR A 41 -27.72 10.20 6.25
C THR A 41 -27.15 9.55 7.49
N TYR A 42 -25.85 9.27 7.48
CA TYR A 42 -25.14 8.75 8.64
C TYR A 42 -23.77 9.42 8.77
N ILE A 43 -23.16 9.31 9.96
CA ILE A 43 -21.84 9.86 10.23
C ILE A 43 -20.82 8.75 9.96
N LYS A 44 -19.90 9.01 9.03
CA LYS A 44 -18.80 8.10 8.70
C LYS A 44 -17.54 8.55 9.43
N PRO A 45 -16.85 7.66 10.16
CA PRO A 45 -15.60 8.01 10.83
C PRO A 45 -14.53 8.36 9.79
N VAL A 46 -13.79 9.44 10.03
CA VAL A 46 -12.69 9.86 9.15
C VAL A 46 -11.42 9.11 9.56
N PRO A 47 -10.72 8.46 8.62
CA PRO A 47 -9.44 7.81 8.91
C PRO A 47 -8.39 8.82 9.36
N TYR A 48 -7.71 8.54 10.47
CA TYR A 48 -6.49 9.28 10.80
C TYR A 48 -5.38 8.91 9.82
N THR A 49 -4.60 9.86 9.33
CA THR A 49 -3.45 9.59 8.47
C THR A 49 -2.30 10.54 8.82
N ILE A 50 -1.07 10.13 8.50
CA ILE A 50 0.10 11.00 8.73
C ILE A 50 0.02 12.21 7.78
N GLU A 51 -0.44 11.97 6.57
CA GLU A 51 -0.67 12.96 5.52
C GLU A 51 -1.77 13.94 5.93
N GLY A 52 -2.89 13.44 6.46
CA GLY A 52 -3.99 14.27 6.98
C GLY A 52 -3.54 15.13 8.16
N LEU A 53 -2.74 14.56 9.07
CA LEU A 53 -2.15 15.33 10.15
C LEU A 53 -1.20 16.42 9.61
N ALA A 54 -0.38 16.10 8.60
CA ALA A 54 0.54 17.05 7.98
C ALA A 54 -0.21 18.21 7.31
N LEU A 55 -1.29 17.90 6.59
CA LEU A 55 -2.19 18.89 5.99
C LEU A 55 -2.84 19.79 7.05
N HIS A 56 -3.34 19.22 8.14
CA HIS A 56 -3.94 19.99 9.23
C HIS A 56 -2.92 20.91 9.91
N LEU A 57 -1.69 20.43 10.11
CA LEU A 57 -0.58 21.22 10.64
C LEU A 57 0.04 22.20 9.62
N GLN A 58 -0.46 22.21 8.38
CA GLN A 58 0.07 23.02 7.26
C GLN A 58 1.57 22.82 7.04
N CYS A 59 2.02 21.57 7.09
CA CYS A 59 3.42 21.22 6.93
C CYS A 59 3.61 19.97 6.08
N ASP A 60 4.83 19.76 5.59
CA ASP A 60 5.18 18.54 4.86
C ASP A 60 5.26 17.33 5.81
N PRO A 61 4.88 16.11 5.40
CA PRO A 61 5.04 14.90 6.22
C PRO A 61 6.48 14.67 6.70
N GLN A 62 7.46 15.12 5.92
CA GLN A 62 8.88 15.06 6.30
C GLN A 62 9.19 15.96 7.50
N THR A 63 8.48 17.08 7.66
CA THR A 63 8.59 17.95 8.82
C THR A 63 8.18 17.22 10.11
N ILE A 64 7.10 16.44 10.07
CA ILE A 64 6.67 15.60 11.20
C ILE A 64 7.77 14.59 11.58
N ARG A 65 8.39 13.95 10.58
CA ARG A 65 9.52 13.02 10.80
C ARG A 65 10.73 13.72 11.42
N ASN A 66 11.00 14.97 11.05
CA ASN A 66 12.09 15.76 11.62
C ASN A 66 11.82 16.15 13.08
N TYR A 67 10.57 16.43 13.47
CA TYR A 67 10.21 16.69 14.87
C TYR A 67 10.49 15.50 15.79
N ARG A 68 10.46 14.26 15.28
CA ARG A 68 10.87 13.07 16.04
C ARG A 68 12.32 13.15 16.52
N LYS A 69 13.21 13.81 15.78
CA LYS A 69 14.63 13.95 16.15
C LYS A 69 14.88 15.08 17.15
N LYS A 70 13.86 15.86 17.50
CA LYS A 70 13.98 17.01 18.42
C LYS A 70 13.52 16.65 19.81
N GLU A 71 14.32 17.05 20.80
CA GLU A 71 14.03 16.86 22.21
C GLU A 71 12.73 17.55 22.61
N GLY A 72 11.93 16.91 23.47
CA GLY A 72 10.58 17.38 23.86
C GLY A 72 9.47 17.14 22.83
N TYR A 73 9.78 16.95 21.55
CA TYR A 73 8.79 16.68 20.49
C TYR A 73 8.65 15.19 20.16
N PHE A 74 9.70 14.39 20.42
CA PHE A 74 9.72 12.95 20.15
C PHE A 74 8.51 12.21 20.72
N GLY A 75 8.19 12.41 21.99
CA GLY A 75 7.11 11.69 22.67
C GLY A 75 5.74 12.00 22.07
N ILE A 76 5.49 13.28 21.76
CA ILE A 76 4.25 13.76 21.14
C ILE A 76 4.04 13.11 19.77
N ILE A 77 5.04 13.18 18.89
CA ILE A 77 4.95 12.60 17.54
C ILE A 77 4.84 11.08 17.59
N SER A 78 5.58 10.43 18.50
CA SER A 78 5.53 8.97 18.66
C SER A 78 4.15 8.53 19.13
N HIS A 79 3.56 9.22 20.11
CA HIS A 79 2.21 8.94 20.58
C HIS A 79 1.16 9.15 19.48
N ALA A 80 1.26 10.25 18.73
CA ALA A 80 0.34 10.51 17.61
C ALA A 80 0.39 9.40 16.54
N ARG A 81 1.61 8.94 16.17
CA ARG A 81 1.77 7.83 15.21
C ARG A 81 1.19 6.53 15.74
N VAL A 82 1.46 6.18 16.99
CA VAL A 82 0.90 4.97 17.61
C VAL A 82 -0.63 5.03 17.60
N LYS A 83 -1.23 6.18 17.90
CA LYS A 83 -2.69 6.38 17.82
C LYS A 83 -3.22 6.17 16.39
N ILE A 84 -2.56 6.73 15.38
CA ILE A 84 -2.91 6.54 13.96
C ILE A 84 -2.87 5.06 13.58
N PHE A 85 -1.75 4.38 13.86
CA PHE A 85 -1.58 2.97 13.50
C PHE A 85 -2.54 2.06 14.27
N ASN A 86 -2.78 2.33 15.56
CA ASN A 86 -3.75 1.59 16.34
C ASN A 86 -5.18 1.72 15.78
N SER A 87 -5.54 2.91 15.29
CA SER A 87 -6.82 3.12 14.59
C SER A 87 -6.92 2.28 13.32
N TRP A 88 -5.86 2.23 12.50
CA TRP A 88 -5.85 1.38 11.30
C TRP A 88 -5.98 -0.10 11.63
N VAL A 89 -5.23 -0.57 12.63
CA VAL A 89 -5.32 -1.96 13.10
C VAL A 89 -6.73 -2.28 13.57
N LYS A 90 -7.32 -1.43 14.42
CA LYS A 90 -8.70 -1.61 14.90
C LYS A 90 -9.69 -1.67 13.76
N GLN A 91 -9.65 -0.70 12.84
CA GLN A 91 -10.61 -0.61 11.73
C GLN A 91 -10.42 -1.73 10.69
N GLY A 92 -9.19 -2.20 10.50
CA GLY A 92 -8.91 -3.39 9.69
C GLY A 92 -9.45 -4.67 10.33
N LEU A 93 -9.32 -4.83 11.65
CA LEU A 93 -9.83 -6.00 12.39
C LEU A 93 -11.36 -6.01 12.49
N THR A 94 -12.00 -4.85 12.61
CA THR A 94 -13.48 -4.75 12.65
C THR A 94 -14.12 -4.84 11.27
N GLY A 95 -13.32 -4.90 10.20
CA GLY A 95 -13.81 -4.90 8.81
C GLY A 95 -14.37 -3.55 8.35
N SER A 96 -14.20 -2.48 9.15
CA SER A 96 -14.60 -1.12 8.77
C SER A 96 -13.74 -0.59 7.63
N PHE A 97 -12.47 -1.00 7.58
CA PHE A 97 -11.54 -0.74 6.47
C PHE A 97 -11.21 -2.01 5.71
N ASN A 98 -10.82 -1.86 4.45
CA ASN A 98 -10.30 -2.96 3.66
C ASN A 98 -8.99 -3.50 4.30
N PRO A 99 -8.97 -4.76 4.79
CA PRO A 99 -7.82 -5.30 5.52
C PRO A 99 -6.54 -5.34 4.68
N LYS A 100 -6.64 -5.51 3.36
CA LYS A 100 -5.47 -5.53 2.45
C LYS A 100 -4.82 -4.15 2.35
N ILE A 101 -5.64 -3.10 2.24
CA ILE A 101 -5.15 -1.72 2.22
C ILE A 101 -4.51 -1.37 3.56
N VAL A 102 -5.15 -1.75 4.68
CA VAL A 102 -4.60 -1.55 6.03
C VAL A 102 -3.25 -2.25 6.18
N ALA A 103 -3.13 -3.51 5.76
CA ALA A 103 -1.88 -4.26 5.83
C ALA A 103 -0.76 -3.60 5.01
N LEU A 104 -1.07 -3.13 3.79
CA LEU A 104 -0.12 -2.39 2.96
C LEU A 104 0.32 -1.08 3.62
N CYS A 105 -0.62 -0.30 4.14
CA CYS A 105 -0.32 0.98 4.81
C CYS A 105 0.51 0.78 6.08
N LEU A 106 0.22 -0.25 6.89
CA LEU A 106 0.98 -0.59 8.08
C LEU A 106 2.40 -1.04 7.71
N ALA A 107 2.55 -1.96 6.74
CA ALA A 107 3.86 -2.42 6.31
C ALA A 107 4.75 -1.30 5.74
N ALA A 108 4.15 -0.32 5.07
CA ALA A 108 4.89 0.81 4.51
C ALA A 108 5.28 1.89 5.54
N ASN A 109 4.53 2.03 6.64
CA ASN A 109 4.64 3.21 7.51
C ASN A 109 4.88 2.92 9.00
N ALA A 110 4.49 1.77 9.50
CA ALA A 110 4.57 1.42 10.91
C ALA A 110 5.83 0.59 11.20
N GLU A 111 6.57 0.97 12.24
CA GLU A 111 7.75 0.22 12.67
C GLU A 111 7.33 -1.14 13.21
N GLY A 112 7.96 -2.21 12.72
CA GLY A 112 7.71 -3.60 13.14
C GLY A 112 6.63 -4.36 12.35
N TYR A 113 5.85 -3.69 11.50
CA TYR A 113 4.91 -4.36 10.61
C TYR A 113 5.61 -4.72 9.31
N ASN A 114 5.64 -6.00 8.97
CA ASN A 114 6.23 -6.50 7.73
C ASN A 114 5.35 -7.60 7.14
N VAL A 115 5.27 -7.64 5.81
CA VAL A 115 4.69 -8.78 5.10
C VAL A 115 5.81 -9.79 4.86
N ARG A 116 5.70 -10.96 5.49
CA ARG A 116 6.60 -12.08 5.21
C ARG A 116 6.01 -12.93 4.09
N GLN A 117 6.84 -13.28 3.12
CA GLN A 117 6.49 -14.18 2.03
C GLN A 117 7.53 -15.29 1.98
N GLU A 118 7.05 -16.53 2.02
CA GLU A 118 7.85 -17.72 1.74
C GLU A 118 7.53 -18.17 0.31
N VAL A 119 8.57 -18.44 -0.50
CA VAL A 119 8.43 -18.81 -1.91
C VAL A 119 9.20 -20.09 -2.17
N ASP A 120 8.47 -21.18 -2.38
CA ASP A 120 9.05 -22.45 -2.81
C ASP A 120 9.37 -22.41 -4.31
N HIS A 121 10.66 -22.50 -4.64
CA HIS A 121 11.12 -22.59 -6.02
C HIS A 121 11.28 -24.06 -6.40
N LYS A 122 10.34 -24.60 -7.18
CA LYS A 122 10.55 -25.87 -7.88
C LYS A 122 11.32 -25.60 -9.16
N VAL A 123 12.63 -25.84 -9.12
CA VAL A 123 13.48 -25.76 -10.32
C VAL A 123 13.25 -27.05 -11.12
N SER A 124 12.60 -26.92 -12.28
CA SER A 124 12.53 -28.02 -13.25
C SER A 124 13.89 -28.22 -13.90
N SER A 125 14.28 -29.47 -14.13
CA SER A 125 15.51 -29.80 -14.85
C SER A 125 15.42 -29.31 -16.31
N VAL A 126 16.58 -29.12 -16.95
CA VAL A 126 16.65 -28.74 -18.37
C VAL A 126 15.89 -29.75 -19.25
N GLU A 127 15.91 -31.02 -18.88
CA GLU A 127 15.20 -32.12 -19.55
C GLU A 127 13.66 -32.00 -19.43
N GLU A 128 13.15 -31.58 -18.27
CA GLU A 128 11.72 -31.29 -18.07
C GLU A 128 11.25 -30.07 -18.86
N ILE A 129 12.13 -29.08 -19.06
CA ILE A 129 11.84 -27.89 -19.86
C ILE A 129 11.84 -28.25 -21.36
N LEU A 130 12.84 -29.01 -21.81
CA LEU A 130 12.95 -29.46 -23.20
C LEU A 130 11.76 -30.31 -23.61
N SER A 131 11.35 -31.30 -22.80
CA SER A 131 10.19 -32.14 -23.10
C SER A 131 8.87 -31.37 -23.21
N ARG A 132 8.71 -30.26 -22.48
CA ARG A 132 7.54 -29.36 -22.61
C ARG A 132 7.58 -28.51 -23.88
N LEU A 133 8.77 -28.13 -24.34
CA LEU A 133 8.96 -27.36 -25.58
C LEU A 133 8.87 -28.22 -26.84
N THR A 134 9.25 -29.50 -26.76
CA THR A 134 9.21 -30.46 -27.87
C THR A 134 7.94 -31.31 -27.89
N GLY A 135 6.86 -30.86 -27.23
CA GLY A 135 5.56 -31.52 -27.29
C GLY A 135 5.03 -31.66 -28.73
N PRO A 136 4.09 -32.58 -28.99
CA PRO A 136 3.74 -33.10 -30.33
C PRO A 136 3.23 -32.07 -31.35
N GLY A 137 3.05 -30.80 -30.96
CA GLY A 137 2.68 -29.71 -31.88
C GLY A 137 3.85 -29.06 -32.64
N HIS A 138 5.12 -29.27 -32.24
CA HIS A 138 6.27 -28.62 -32.91
C HIS A 138 7.01 -29.51 -33.91
N GLN A 139 6.90 -30.84 -33.80
CA GLN A 139 7.49 -31.74 -34.81
C GLN A 139 6.76 -31.68 -36.15
N ALA A 140 5.44 -31.41 -36.14
CA ALA A 140 4.64 -31.32 -37.37
C ALA A 140 4.99 -30.13 -38.30
N GLN A 141 5.69 -29.10 -37.80
CA GLN A 141 6.11 -27.96 -38.64
C GLN A 141 7.47 -28.15 -39.30
N LEU A 142 8.34 -29.01 -38.77
CA LEU A 142 9.67 -29.25 -39.33
C LEU A 142 9.65 -30.32 -40.43
N GLU A 143 8.75 -31.31 -40.33
CA GLU A 143 8.63 -32.35 -41.36
C GLU A 143 8.06 -31.81 -42.67
N HIS A 144 7.18 -30.81 -42.64
CA HIS A 144 6.61 -30.23 -43.87
C HIS A 144 7.57 -29.37 -44.70
N GLN A 145 8.76 -29.02 -44.18
CA GLN A 145 9.78 -28.25 -44.92
C GLN A 145 10.92 -29.10 -45.49
N ALA A 146 11.02 -30.39 -45.12
CA ALA A 146 12.09 -31.26 -45.61
C ALA A 146 11.73 -32.01 -46.91
N ASP A 147 10.45 -32.06 -47.27
CA ASP A 147 9.96 -32.82 -48.44
C ASP A 147 9.91 -32.00 -49.75
N ASP A 148 10.32 -30.72 -49.75
CA ASP A 148 10.19 -29.81 -50.91
C ASP A 148 11.53 -29.45 -51.58
N VAL A 149 12.58 -30.26 -51.38
CA VAL A 149 13.86 -30.13 -52.10
C VAL A 149 14.13 -31.42 -52.88
N THR A 150 13.31 -31.68 -53.91
CA THR A 150 13.61 -32.68 -54.93
C THR A 150 14.58 -32.13 -55.97
N ASP A 151 15.53 -32.99 -56.32
CA ASP A 151 16.65 -32.83 -57.24
C ASP A 151 16.32 -32.06 -58.53
N GLY A 152 17.01 -30.93 -58.73
CA GLY A 152 17.05 -30.23 -60.00
C GLY A 152 18.00 -30.95 -60.97
N GLU A 153 17.43 -31.50 -62.05
CA GLU A 153 18.14 -32.07 -63.19
C GLU A 153 19.21 -31.12 -63.75
N VAL A 154 20.41 -31.66 -63.97
CA VAL A 154 21.47 -31.03 -64.76
C VAL A 154 21.15 -31.32 -66.23
N ILE A 155 20.86 -30.27 -67.00
CA ILE A 155 20.75 -30.34 -68.47
C ILE A 155 22.11 -29.93 -69.04
N GLU A 156 22.74 -30.84 -69.79
CA GLU A 156 23.97 -30.61 -70.59
C GLU A 156 23.73 -29.68 -71.79
#